data_AF-A0A976J3N0-F1
#
_entry.id   AF-A0A976J3N0-F1
#
_cell.length_a   1.000
_cell.length_b   1.000
_cell.length_c   1.000
_cell.angle_alpha   90.00
_cell.angle_beta   90.00
_cell.angle_gamma   90.00
#
_symmetry.space_group_name_H-M   'P 1'
#
loop_
_entity.id
_entity.type
_entity.pdbx_description
1 polymer ?
#
loop_
_entity_poly.entity_id
_entity_poly.type
_entity_poly.pdbx_seq_one_letter_code
_entity_poly.pdbx_strand_id
1 'polypeptide(L)'
;MKARGALVLGALAALLVAVGAIWFASGWWGSAKIGEDTSFTVPSGSTLTSVANRLEEEGIIASADAFLLRAKIFGGGDPIQAGEFLLPANASQAQILDMFQDGEVIRRFVTVPEGMPSILVWERLMAEEHLTGDIPVPQEGSVLPDTYDFERGEERAAVLARMQAAMQNYLAEAWPKRKPGIAVDNVKDALVLASIVEKETGVPGERRMVAGLYSNRLKDGMMLQADPTIIYPITKGKPLG
;
A
#
# COMPACT_ATOMS: atom_id res chain seq x y z
N MET A 1 61.34 35.72 8.14
CA MET A 1 60.85 35.03 6.92
C MET A 1 59.94 33.82 7.21
N LYS A 2 60.19 33.02 8.26
CA LYS A 2 59.36 31.82 8.59
C LYS A 2 57.89 32.11 8.93
N ALA A 3 57.60 33.22 9.62
CA ALA A 3 56.22 33.59 10.02
C ALA A 3 55.31 33.97 8.84
N ARG A 4 55.85 34.58 7.78
CA ARG A 4 55.09 34.93 6.56
C ARG A 4 54.73 33.68 5.74
N GLY A 5 55.63 32.69 5.68
CA GLY A 5 55.35 31.41 5.02
C GLY A 5 54.26 30.59 5.73
N ALA A 6 54.27 30.57 7.07
CA ALA A 6 53.24 29.90 7.86
C ALA A 6 51.85 30.57 7.72
N LEU A 7 51.80 31.91 7.67
CA LEU A 7 50.55 32.64 7.43
C LEU A 7 49.99 32.41 6.02
N VAL A 8 50.85 32.34 5.00
CA VAL A 8 50.43 32.05 3.61
C VAL A 8 49.93 30.61 3.48
N LEU A 9 50.62 29.63 4.09
CA LEU A 9 50.17 28.24 4.12
C LEU A 9 48.84 28.08 4.88
N GLY A 10 48.68 28.78 6.01
CA GLY A 10 47.42 28.79 6.75
C GLY A 10 46.26 29.41 5.95
N ALA A 11 46.51 30.51 5.24
CA ALA A 11 45.51 31.15 4.38
C ALA A 11 45.12 30.26 3.19
N LEU A 12 46.07 29.56 2.57
CA LEU A 12 45.80 28.60 1.50
C LEU A 12 45.00 27.38 1.99
N ALA A 13 45.32 26.85 3.17
CA ALA A 13 44.55 25.76 3.78
C ALA A 13 43.12 26.20 4.11
N ALA A 14 42.93 27.39 4.69
CA ALA A 14 41.62 27.94 4.96
C ALA A 14 40.80 28.18 3.69
N LEU A 15 41.44 28.66 2.61
CA LEU A 15 40.80 28.84 1.31
C LEU A 15 40.37 27.48 0.71
N LEU A 16 41.22 26.46 0.78
CA LEU A 16 40.88 25.11 0.32
C LEU A 16 39.69 24.53 1.08
N VAL A 17 39.66 24.71 2.41
CA VAL A 17 38.52 24.29 3.24
C VAL A 17 37.26 25.07 2.87
N ALA A 18 37.35 26.39 2.67
CA ALA A 18 36.20 27.21 2.29
C ALA A 18 35.66 26.83 0.90
N VAL A 19 36.53 26.62 -0.09
CA VAL A 19 36.14 26.17 -1.43
C VAL A 19 35.52 24.77 -1.36
N GLY A 20 36.10 23.86 -0.57
CA GLY A 20 35.54 22.53 -0.34
C GLY A 20 34.16 22.58 0.32
N ALA A 21 33.98 23.45 1.31
CA ALA A 21 32.69 23.66 1.99
C ALA A 21 31.64 24.25 1.06
N ILE A 22 32.01 25.24 0.23
CA ILE A 22 31.11 25.84 -0.77
C ILE A 22 30.71 24.81 -1.81
N TRP A 23 31.66 24.04 -2.33
CA TRP A 23 31.37 22.96 -3.29
C TRP A 23 30.47 21.89 -2.66
N PHE A 24 30.77 21.47 -1.42
CA PHE A 24 29.95 20.51 -0.68
C PHE A 24 28.52 21.02 -0.44
N ALA A 25 28.35 22.27 -0.01
CA ALA A 25 27.05 22.90 0.22
C ALA A 25 26.27 23.08 -1.09
N SER A 26 26.95 23.46 -2.18
CA SER A 26 26.32 23.67 -3.49
C SER A 26 25.63 22.42 -4.02
N GLY A 27 26.12 21.21 -3.70
CA GLY A 27 25.49 19.96 -4.09
C GLY A 27 24.18 19.63 -3.37
N TRP A 28 23.81 20.34 -2.30
CA TRP A 28 22.54 20.15 -1.60
C TRP A 28 21.37 20.83 -2.32
N TRP A 29 21.60 22.06 -2.80
CA TRP A 29 20.62 22.84 -3.58
C TRP A 29 20.81 22.70 -5.09
N GLY A 30 21.90 22.06 -5.53
CA GLY A 30 22.12 21.72 -6.93
C GLY A 30 21.14 20.67 -7.42
N SER A 31 20.71 20.81 -8.66
CA SER A 31 19.80 19.87 -9.31
C SER A 31 20.39 18.46 -9.37
N ALA A 32 19.59 17.46 -8.98
CA ALA A 32 19.88 16.07 -9.25
C ALA A 32 19.87 15.81 -10.76
N LYS A 33 20.48 14.70 -11.18
CA LYS A 33 20.57 14.29 -12.59
C LYS A 33 19.26 13.66 -13.10
N ILE A 34 18.13 14.15 -12.62
CA ILE A 34 16.81 13.67 -13.03
C ILE A 34 16.41 14.44 -14.28
N GLY A 35 16.46 13.79 -15.44
CA GLY A 35 16.11 14.42 -16.73
C GLY A 35 14.60 14.53 -16.98
N GLU A 36 13.81 13.69 -16.31
CA GLU A 36 12.35 13.59 -16.42
C GLU A 36 11.74 13.16 -15.09
N ASP A 37 10.47 13.50 -14.84
CA ASP A 37 9.79 13.13 -13.61
C ASP A 37 9.83 11.61 -13.39
N THR A 38 10.41 11.18 -12.28
CA THR A 38 10.73 9.77 -12.00
C THR A 38 9.98 9.31 -10.76
N SER A 39 9.20 8.22 -10.87
CA SER A 39 8.58 7.57 -9.71
C SER A 39 9.62 6.76 -8.94
N PHE A 40 9.75 7.02 -7.65
CA PHE A 40 10.66 6.33 -6.73
C PHE A 40 9.90 5.77 -5.52
N THR A 41 10.06 4.47 -5.26
CA THR A 41 9.40 3.79 -4.12
C THR A 41 10.35 3.66 -2.94
N VAL A 42 9.93 4.15 -1.78
CA VAL A 42 10.55 3.92 -0.47
C VAL A 42 9.80 2.79 0.26
N PRO A 43 10.36 1.58 0.36
CA PRO A 43 9.69 0.46 1.01
C PRO A 43 9.44 0.71 2.49
N SER A 44 8.36 0.12 3.01
CA SER A 44 8.05 0.12 4.44
C SER A 44 9.21 -0.41 5.30
N GLY A 45 9.57 0.34 6.35
CA GLY A 45 10.69 0.00 7.24
C GLY A 45 12.09 0.37 6.73
N SER A 46 12.18 1.04 5.57
CA SER A 46 13.46 1.53 5.04
C SER A 46 14.09 2.58 5.95
N THR A 47 15.42 2.57 6.02
CA THR A 47 16.20 3.65 6.66
C THR A 47 16.62 4.69 5.62
N LEU A 48 16.92 5.91 6.07
CA LEU A 48 17.48 6.93 5.18
C LEU A 48 18.75 6.44 4.48
N THR A 49 19.58 5.63 5.15
CA THR A 49 20.78 5.02 4.58
C THR A 49 20.45 4.07 3.42
N SER A 50 19.49 3.17 3.59
CA SER A 50 19.10 2.26 2.51
C SER A 50 18.47 2.99 1.32
N VAL A 51 17.70 4.05 1.59
CA VAL A 51 17.15 4.91 0.53
C VAL A 51 18.26 5.64 -0.21
N ALA A 52 19.22 6.24 0.50
CA ALA A 52 20.35 6.95 -0.11
C ALA A 52 21.18 6.04 -1.03
N ASN A 53 21.48 4.81 -0.60
CA ASN A 53 22.19 3.84 -1.43
C ASN A 53 21.42 3.51 -2.72
N ARG A 54 20.09 3.32 -2.63
CA ARG A 54 19.25 3.07 -3.80
C ARG A 54 19.18 4.27 -4.75
N LEU A 55 19.10 5.49 -4.23
CA LEU A 55 19.15 6.70 -5.05
C LEU A 55 20.47 6.80 -5.83
N GLU A 56 21.59 6.34 -5.25
CA GLU A 56 22.89 6.30 -5.92
C GLU A 56 22.94 5.20 -6.99
N GLU A 57 22.45 4.00 -6.67
CA GLU A 57 22.34 2.87 -7.62
C GLU A 57 21.48 3.21 -8.84
N GLU A 58 20.36 3.92 -8.62
CA GLU A 58 19.46 4.39 -9.68
C GLU A 58 20.00 5.67 -10.38
N GLY A 59 21.16 6.18 -9.95
CA GLY A 59 21.83 7.34 -10.56
C GLY A 59 21.16 8.70 -10.31
N ILE A 60 20.16 8.73 -9.42
CA ILE A 60 19.42 9.93 -9.03
C ILE A 60 20.34 10.89 -8.27
N ILE A 61 21.16 10.36 -7.35
CA ILE A 61 22.20 11.12 -6.66
C ILE A 61 23.60 10.61 -7.03
N ALA A 62 24.60 11.46 -6.86
CA ALA A 62 25.99 11.11 -7.19
C ALA A 62 26.74 10.34 -6.10
N SER A 63 26.26 10.39 -4.84
CA SER A 63 26.90 9.72 -3.70
C SER A 63 25.94 9.65 -2.51
N ALA A 64 25.69 8.44 -2.00
CA ALA A 64 24.87 8.22 -0.82
C ALA A 64 25.49 8.82 0.45
N ASP A 65 26.80 8.65 0.65
CA ASP A 65 27.52 9.19 1.82
C ASP A 65 27.43 10.72 1.88
N ALA A 66 27.62 11.40 0.74
CA ALA A 66 27.50 12.84 0.67
C ALA A 66 26.06 13.31 0.96
N PHE A 67 25.07 12.58 0.44
CA PHE A 67 23.65 12.86 0.70
C PHE A 67 23.31 12.69 2.19
N LEU A 68 23.72 11.59 2.83
CA LEU A 68 23.48 11.34 4.25
C LEU A 68 24.16 12.37 5.15
N LEU A 69 25.40 12.74 4.83
CA LEU A 69 26.11 13.78 5.59
C LEU A 69 25.41 15.13 5.46
N ARG A 70 24.95 15.49 4.25
CA ARG A 70 24.19 16.72 4.03
C ARG A 70 22.83 16.70 4.71
N ALA A 71 22.10 15.59 4.62
CA ALA A 71 20.83 15.40 5.32
C ALA A 71 21.00 15.57 6.82
N LYS A 72 22.10 15.08 7.40
CA LYS A 72 22.41 15.26 8.82
C LYS A 72 22.76 16.70 9.21
N ILE A 73 23.38 17.47 8.31
CA ILE A 73 23.84 18.84 8.59
C ILE A 73 22.77 19.89 8.27
N PHE A 74 22.05 19.71 7.15
CA PHE A 74 21.15 20.68 6.55
C PHE A 74 19.69 20.23 6.54
N GLY A 75 19.43 18.91 6.67
CA GLY A 75 18.08 18.36 6.70
C GLY A 75 17.44 18.45 8.08
N GLY A 76 16.13 18.20 8.13
CA GLY A 76 15.39 18.04 9.38
C GLY A 76 15.73 16.73 10.09
N GLY A 77 15.31 16.64 11.36
CA GLY A 77 15.38 15.40 12.14
C GLY A 77 14.22 14.45 11.88
N ASP A 78 13.32 14.80 10.97
CA ASP A 78 12.08 14.09 10.73
C ASP A 78 12.34 12.74 10.03
N PRO A 79 11.59 11.69 10.40
CA PRO A 79 11.71 10.40 9.76
C PRO A 79 11.22 10.48 8.31
N ILE A 80 11.84 9.70 7.43
CA ILE A 80 11.31 9.48 6.08
C ILE A 80 10.06 8.61 6.14
N GLN A 81 9.11 8.88 5.25
CA GLN A 81 7.90 8.12 5.06
C GLN A 81 8.11 7.03 4.01
N ALA A 82 7.42 5.92 4.20
CA ALA A 82 7.33 4.86 3.19
C ALA A 82 6.25 5.22 2.15
N GLY A 83 6.50 4.81 0.91
CA GLY A 83 5.56 4.98 -0.19
C GLY A 83 6.21 5.35 -1.52
N GLU A 84 5.38 5.56 -2.54
CA GLU A 84 5.82 5.98 -3.87
C GLU A 84 5.82 7.51 -3.96
N PHE A 85 6.91 8.09 -4.44
CA PHE A 85 7.08 9.54 -4.60
C PHE A 85 7.37 9.86 -6.06
N LEU A 86 6.81 10.96 -6.55
CA LEU A 86 7.18 11.51 -7.86
C LEU A 86 8.31 12.53 -7.67
N LEU A 87 9.52 12.15 -8.07
CA LEU A 87 10.67 13.04 -8.05
C LEU A 87 10.67 13.88 -9.34
N PRO A 88 10.45 15.21 -9.28
CA PRO A 88 10.40 16.04 -10.46
C PRO A 88 11.77 16.14 -11.13
N ALA A 89 11.75 16.43 -12.44
CA ALA A 89 12.96 16.70 -13.19
C ALA A 89 13.79 17.80 -12.52
N ASN A 90 15.09 17.58 -12.41
CA ASN A 90 16.06 18.49 -11.79
C ASN A 90 15.83 18.79 -10.30
N ALA A 91 15.04 17.98 -9.58
CA ALA A 91 14.87 18.11 -8.13
C ALA A 91 16.23 18.14 -7.42
N SER A 92 16.43 19.08 -6.50
CA SER A 92 17.65 19.11 -5.67
C SER A 92 17.64 18.01 -4.62
N GLN A 93 18.81 17.66 -4.08
CA GLN A 93 18.90 16.68 -2.98
C GLN A 93 18.08 17.11 -1.76
N ALA A 94 18.03 18.42 -1.48
CA ALA A 94 17.18 18.99 -0.45
C ALA A 94 15.69 18.70 -0.70
N GLN A 95 15.21 18.93 -1.93
CA GLN A 95 13.81 18.67 -2.30
C GLN A 95 13.47 17.18 -2.26
N ILE A 96 14.40 16.31 -2.66
CA ILE A 96 14.19 14.86 -2.58
C ILE A 96 14.03 14.42 -1.12
N LEU A 97 14.87 14.92 -0.21
CA LEU A 97 14.72 14.62 1.21
C LEU A 97 13.39 15.15 1.77
N ASP A 98 13.04 16.40 1.44
CA ASP A 98 11.79 17.05 1.84
C ASP A 98 10.56 16.25 1.38
N MET A 99 10.58 15.76 0.13
CA MET A 99 9.53 14.88 -0.39
C MET A 99 9.42 13.58 0.40
N PHE A 100 10.54 12.99 0.81
CA PHE A 100 10.48 11.77 1.61
C PHE A 100 10.04 12.01 3.05
N GLN A 101 10.26 13.20 3.61
CA GLN A 101 9.88 13.53 4.99
C GLN A 101 8.42 14.03 5.08
N ASP A 102 8.04 14.95 4.20
CA ASP A 102 6.78 15.70 4.27
C ASP A 102 5.96 15.68 2.96
N GLY A 103 6.47 15.03 1.91
CA GLY A 103 5.82 15.00 0.60
C GLY A 103 4.56 14.12 0.51
N GLU A 104 3.79 14.35 -0.54
CA GLU A 104 2.61 13.56 -0.83
C GLU A 104 2.99 12.18 -1.38
N VAL A 105 2.70 11.14 -0.60
CA VAL A 105 2.84 9.76 -1.02
C VAL A 105 1.77 9.41 -2.05
N ILE A 106 2.18 8.89 -3.21
CA ILE A 106 1.28 8.29 -4.18
C ILE A 106 0.73 6.99 -3.58
N ARG A 107 -0.55 7.01 -3.24
CA ARG A 107 -1.26 5.83 -2.76
C ARG A 107 -2.00 5.17 -3.91
N ARG A 108 -1.76 3.88 -4.10
CA ARG A 108 -2.49 3.04 -5.06
C ARG A 108 -3.44 2.16 -4.31
N PHE A 109 -4.59 1.88 -4.92
CA PHE A 109 -5.66 1.15 -4.24
C PHE A 109 -6.28 0.10 -5.14
N VAL A 110 -6.56 -1.07 -4.56
CA VAL A 110 -7.47 -2.06 -5.12
C VAL A 110 -8.73 -2.07 -4.25
N THR A 111 -9.86 -1.71 -4.83
CA THR A 111 -11.16 -1.72 -4.13
C THR A 111 -11.93 -3.00 -4.45
N VAL A 112 -12.40 -3.68 -3.41
CA VAL A 112 -13.28 -4.85 -3.48
C VAL A 112 -14.64 -4.49 -2.85
N PRO A 113 -15.65 -4.17 -3.66
CA PRO A 113 -17.01 -3.91 -3.19
C PRO A 113 -17.67 -5.13 -2.52
N GLU A 114 -18.66 -4.87 -1.65
CA GLU A 114 -19.50 -5.91 -1.07
C GLU A 114 -20.19 -6.75 -2.17
N GLY A 115 -20.35 -8.04 -1.90
CA GLY A 115 -20.97 -8.98 -2.83
C GLY A 115 -20.12 -9.32 -4.06
N MET A 116 -18.88 -8.85 -4.19
CA MET A 116 -17.97 -9.24 -5.26
C MET A 116 -17.53 -10.72 -5.11
N PRO A 117 -17.77 -11.60 -6.11
CA PRO A 117 -17.32 -12.99 -6.05
C PRO A 117 -15.81 -13.11 -6.23
N SER A 118 -15.21 -14.18 -5.71
CA SER A 118 -13.75 -14.36 -5.69
C SER A 118 -13.11 -14.36 -7.09
N ILE A 119 -13.83 -14.81 -8.12
CA ILE A 119 -13.34 -14.74 -9.51
C ILE A 119 -13.12 -13.29 -9.97
N LEU A 120 -14.00 -12.36 -9.58
CA LEU A 120 -13.87 -10.95 -9.95
C LEU A 120 -12.81 -10.23 -9.11
N VAL A 121 -12.60 -10.68 -7.86
CA VAL A 121 -11.47 -10.23 -7.05
C VAL A 121 -10.15 -10.63 -7.72
N TRP A 122 -10.05 -11.90 -8.15
CA TRP A 122 -8.90 -12.39 -8.89
C TRP A 122 -8.67 -11.61 -10.18
N GLU A 123 -9.70 -11.44 -11.03
CA GLU A 123 -9.59 -10.68 -12.29
C GLU A 123 -9.12 -9.23 -12.02
N ARG A 124 -9.62 -8.59 -10.97
CA ARG A 124 -9.22 -7.24 -10.59
C ARG A 124 -7.75 -7.17 -10.16
N LEU A 125 -7.29 -8.13 -9.36
CA LEU A 125 -5.87 -8.21 -8.98
C LEU A 125 -4.98 -8.49 -10.20
N MET A 126 -5.38 -9.41 -11.08
CA MET A 126 -4.63 -9.76 -12.28
C MET A 126 -4.59 -8.61 -13.31
N ALA A 127 -5.61 -7.77 -13.36
CA ALA A 127 -5.68 -6.59 -14.24
C ALA A 127 -4.89 -5.38 -13.72
N GLU A 128 -4.47 -5.36 -12.46
CA GLU A 128 -3.69 -4.26 -11.89
C GLU A 128 -2.23 -4.34 -12.35
N GLU A 129 -1.81 -3.46 -13.25
CA GLU A 129 -0.50 -3.48 -13.91
C GLU A 129 0.66 -3.19 -12.95
N HIS A 130 0.39 -2.50 -11.84
CA HIS A 130 1.40 -2.14 -10.87
C HIS A 130 1.68 -3.22 -9.82
N LEU A 131 0.98 -4.34 -9.87
CA LEU A 131 1.26 -5.52 -9.05
C LEU A 131 2.02 -6.60 -9.83
N THR A 132 2.78 -7.43 -9.13
CA THR A 132 3.59 -8.51 -9.71
C THR A 132 3.12 -9.89 -9.27
N GLY A 133 3.59 -10.94 -9.97
CA GLY A 133 3.25 -12.33 -9.65
C GLY A 133 1.86 -12.78 -10.10
N ASP A 134 1.67 -14.10 -10.12
CA ASP A 134 0.38 -14.75 -10.41
C ASP A 134 -0.18 -15.35 -9.12
N ILE A 135 -1.51 -15.41 -9.02
CA ILE A 135 -2.22 -15.94 -7.87
C ILE A 135 -3.36 -16.86 -8.32
N PRO A 136 -3.68 -17.91 -7.57
CA PRO A 136 -4.89 -18.67 -7.84
C PRO A 136 -6.13 -17.84 -7.49
N VAL A 137 -7.29 -18.23 -8.05
CA VAL A 137 -8.59 -17.67 -7.62
C VAL A 137 -8.78 -17.97 -6.13
N PRO A 138 -9.03 -16.95 -5.28
CA PRO A 138 -9.19 -17.17 -3.85
C PRO A 138 -10.47 -17.94 -3.54
N GLN A 139 -10.54 -18.56 -2.37
CA GLN A 139 -11.76 -19.23 -1.91
C GLN A 139 -12.89 -18.20 -1.73
N GLU A 140 -14.13 -18.59 -2.06
CA GLU A 140 -15.30 -17.73 -1.85
C GLU A 140 -15.45 -17.28 -0.40
N GLY A 141 -15.75 -16.00 -0.22
CA GLY A 141 -15.86 -15.37 1.08
C GLY A 141 -14.54 -15.28 1.86
N SER A 142 -13.38 -15.61 1.27
CA SER A 142 -12.11 -15.49 1.97
C SER A 142 -11.56 -14.06 2.01
N VAL A 143 -12.06 -13.16 1.16
CA VAL A 143 -11.61 -11.77 1.04
C VAL A 143 -12.64 -10.84 1.66
N LEU A 144 -12.19 -9.94 2.53
CA LEU A 144 -13.06 -8.91 3.11
C LEU A 144 -13.28 -7.78 2.07
N PRO A 145 -14.52 -7.35 1.84
CA PRO A 145 -14.79 -6.17 1.03
C PRO A 145 -14.22 -4.91 1.69
N ASP A 146 -13.26 -4.25 1.03
CA ASP A 146 -12.65 -3.00 1.46
C ASP A 146 -11.83 -2.38 0.32
N THR A 147 -11.25 -1.20 0.56
CA THR A 147 -10.22 -0.58 -0.26
C THR A 147 -8.84 -0.85 0.35
N TYR A 148 -8.01 -1.60 -0.38
CA TYR A 148 -6.67 -1.99 0.05
C TYR A 148 -5.62 -1.16 -0.67
N ASP A 149 -4.73 -0.52 0.08
CA ASP A 149 -3.56 0.12 -0.47
C ASP A 149 -2.51 -0.91 -0.90
N PHE A 150 -1.65 -0.56 -1.86
CA PHE A 150 -0.53 -1.39 -2.26
C PHE A 150 0.64 -0.53 -2.78
N GLU A 151 1.85 -1.10 -2.72
CA GLU A 151 3.06 -0.48 -3.27
C GLU A 151 3.29 -0.92 -4.73
N ARG A 152 3.82 -0.02 -5.58
CA ARG A 152 4.19 -0.41 -6.96
C ARG A 152 5.24 -1.52 -6.93
N GLY A 153 4.98 -2.61 -7.66
CA GLY A 153 5.82 -3.79 -7.70
C GLY A 153 5.57 -4.77 -6.55
N GLU A 154 4.54 -4.54 -5.72
CA GLU A 154 4.14 -5.48 -4.68
C GLU A 154 3.55 -6.76 -5.31
N GLU A 155 3.86 -7.91 -4.71
CA GLU A 155 3.32 -9.19 -5.15
C GLU A 155 1.81 -9.27 -4.89
N ARG A 156 1.03 -9.67 -5.90
CA ARG A 156 -0.41 -9.92 -5.79
C ARG A 156 -0.75 -10.87 -4.64
N ALA A 157 0.14 -11.84 -4.37
CA ALA A 157 -0.01 -12.78 -3.26
C ALA A 157 0.03 -12.10 -1.89
N ALA A 158 0.86 -11.06 -1.72
CA ALA A 158 0.95 -10.30 -0.47
C ALA A 158 -0.31 -9.45 -0.24
N VAL A 159 -0.78 -8.78 -1.28
CA VAL A 159 -2.05 -8.02 -1.25
C VAL A 159 -3.22 -8.94 -0.94
N LEU A 160 -3.32 -10.10 -1.62
CA LEU A 160 -4.37 -11.08 -1.36
C LEU A 160 -4.30 -11.63 0.08
N ALA A 161 -3.10 -11.93 0.59
CA ALA A 161 -2.93 -12.39 1.97
C ALA A 161 -3.40 -11.34 2.98
N ARG A 162 -3.15 -10.05 2.73
CA ARG A 162 -3.65 -8.93 3.55
C ARG A 162 -5.18 -8.88 3.54
N MET A 163 -5.80 -9.02 2.37
CA MET A 163 -7.26 -9.09 2.23
C MET A 163 -7.88 -10.26 3.01
N GLN A 164 -7.22 -11.42 2.98
CA GLN A 164 -7.67 -12.62 3.69
C GLN A 164 -7.47 -12.52 5.21
N ALA A 165 -6.35 -11.93 5.65
CA ALA A 165 -6.11 -11.64 7.06
C ALA A 165 -7.16 -10.66 7.61
N ALA A 166 -7.52 -9.63 6.84
CA ALA A 166 -8.59 -8.70 7.19
C ALA A 166 -9.94 -9.42 7.40
N MET A 167 -10.29 -10.37 6.51
CA MET A 167 -11.51 -11.18 6.67
C MET A 167 -11.48 -12.05 7.93
N GLN A 168 -10.36 -12.72 8.17
CA GLN A 168 -10.20 -13.55 9.37
C GLN A 168 -10.35 -12.72 10.65
N ASN A 169 -9.71 -11.55 10.70
CA ASN A 169 -9.79 -10.64 11.83
C ASN A 169 -11.22 -10.11 12.04
N TYR A 170 -11.88 -9.69 10.96
CA TYR A 170 -13.27 -9.22 11.00
C TYR A 170 -14.20 -10.31 11.55
N LEU A 171 -14.10 -11.54 11.05
CA LEU A 171 -14.92 -12.66 11.52
C LEU A 171 -14.61 -13.03 12.98
N ALA A 172 -13.33 -13.00 13.38
CA ALA A 172 -12.92 -13.25 14.75
C ALA A 172 -13.49 -12.21 15.73
N GLU A 173 -13.63 -10.95 15.30
CA GLU A 173 -14.24 -9.90 16.10
C GLU A 173 -15.78 -9.94 16.09
N ALA A 174 -16.38 -10.24 14.94
CA ALA A 174 -17.83 -10.22 14.76
C ALA A 174 -18.51 -11.45 15.39
N TRP A 175 -17.91 -12.63 15.28
CA TRP A 175 -18.52 -13.89 15.69
C TRP A 175 -18.87 -13.98 17.19
N PRO A 176 -18.02 -13.53 18.14
CA PRO A 176 -18.37 -13.51 19.56
C PRO A 176 -19.54 -12.57 19.89
N LYS A 177 -19.78 -11.54 19.07
CA LYS A 177 -20.84 -10.54 19.27
C LYS A 177 -22.22 -11.01 18.77
N ARG A 178 -22.30 -12.20 18.16
CA ARG A 178 -23.56 -12.76 17.64
C ARG A 178 -24.57 -13.00 18.78
N LYS A 179 -25.86 -12.92 18.45
CA LYS A 179 -26.91 -13.27 19.41
C LYS A 179 -26.91 -14.78 19.70
N PRO A 180 -27.27 -15.21 20.91
CA PRO A 180 -27.50 -16.63 21.19
C PRO A 180 -28.69 -17.14 20.34
N GLY A 181 -28.59 -18.39 19.88
CA GLY A 181 -29.65 -19.04 19.10
C GLY A 181 -29.87 -18.44 17.70
N ILE A 182 -28.82 -17.92 17.04
CA ILE A 182 -28.86 -17.63 15.60
C ILE A 182 -29.11 -18.91 14.79
N ALA A 183 -29.49 -18.76 13.52
CA ALA A 183 -29.92 -19.88 12.68
C ALA A 183 -28.78 -20.82 12.20
N VAL A 184 -27.54 -20.54 12.56
CA VAL A 184 -26.35 -21.26 12.08
C VAL A 184 -25.35 -21.48 13.21
N ASP A 185 -24.64 -22.60 13.17
CA ASP A 185 -23.82 -23.06 14.30
C ASP A 185 -22.35 -22.62 14.22
N ASN A 186 -21.88 -22.25 13.03
CA ASN A 186 -20.47 -21.91 12.80
C ASN A 186 -20.30 -20.68 11.89
N VAL A 187 -19.10 -20.10 11.93
CA VAL A 187 -18.73 -18.87 11.19
C VAL A 187 -18.91 -19.05 9.69
N LYS A 188 -18.54 -20.22 9.16
CA LYS A 188 -18.62 -20.51 7.73
C LYS A 188 -20.06 -20.47 7.23
N ASP A 189 -20.98 -21.10 7.95
CA ASP A 189 -22.40 -21.10 7.59
C ASP A 189 -23.03 -19.71 7.74
N ALA A 190 -22.58 -18.93 8.73
CA ALA A 190 -22.99 -17.53 8.86
C ALA A 190 -22.52 -16.66 7.68
N LEU A 191 -21.30 -16.88 7.21
CA LEU A 191 -20.76 -16.19 6.04
C LEU A 191 -21.51 -16.60 4.76
N VAL A 192 -21.85 -17.88 4.60
CA VAL A 192 -22.68 -18.35 3.48
C VAL A 192 -24.07 -17.72 3.53
N LEU A 193 -24.71 -17.69 4.71
CA LEU A 193 -26.01 -17.03 4.85
C LEU A 193 -25.91 -15.53 4.55
N ALA A 194 -24.85 -14.86 5.01
CA ALA A 194 -24.61 -13.46 4.73
C ALA A 194 -24.41 -13.19 3.24
N SER A 195 -23.70 -14.06 2.51
CA SER A 195 -23.52 -13.91 1.07
C SER A 195 -24.82 -14.07 0.28
N ILE A 196 -25.72 -14.93 0.74
CA ILE A 196 -27.07 -15.07 0.16
C ILE A 196 -27.88 -13.79 0.41
N VAL A 197 -27.90 -13.28 1.65
CA VAL A 197 -28.60 -12.02 1.98
C VAL A 197 -28.08 -10.86 1.15
N GLU A 198 -26.77 -10.73 0.99
CA GLU A 198 -26.14 -9.66 0.22
C GLU A 198 -26.51 -9.72 -1.27
N LYS A 199 -26.62 -10.92 -1.83
CA LYS A 199 -27.03 -11.10 -3.23
C LYS A 199 -28.53 -10.94 -3.45
N GLU A 200 -29.35 -11.15 -2.44
CA GLU A 200 -30.80 -11.00 -2.53
C GLU A 200 -31.23 -9.53 -2.53
N THR A 201 -30.58 -8.69 -1.72
CA THR A 201 -30.88 -7.25 -1.69
C THR A 201 -29.61 -6.43 -1.44
N GLY A 202 -29.37 -5.47 -2.34
CA GLY A 202 -28.36 -4.43 -2.14
C GLY A 202 -28.84 -3.25 -1.29
N VAL A 203 -30.11 -3.25 -0.83
CA VAL A 203 -30.71 -2.14 -0.08
C VAL A 203 -30.44 -2.33 1.42
N PRO A 204 -29.65 -1.44 2.08
CA PRO A 204 -29.27 -1.63 3.48
C PRO A 204 -30.45 -1.76 4.45
N GLY A 205 -31.56 -1.06 4.17
CA GLY A 205 -32.77 -1.10 4.99
C GLY A 205 -33.50 -2.46 4.97
N GLU A 206 -33.34 -3.25 3.90
CA GLU A 206 -34.02 -4.53 3.72
C GLU A 206 -33.19 -5.72 4.24
N ARG A 207 -31.86 -5.60 4.27
CA ARG A 207 -30.93 -6.67 4.65
C ARG A 207 -31.32 -7.37 5.96
N ARG A 208 -31.75 -6.61 6.97
CA ARG A 208 -32.17 -7.20 8.26
C ARG A 208 -33.46 -8.03 8.16
N MET A 209 -34.40 -7.60 7.34
CA MET A 209 -35.65 -8.34 7.11
C MET A 209 -35.37 -9.63 6.35
N VAL A 210 -34.59 -9.56 5.27
CA VAL A 210 -34.18 -10.71 4.46
C VAL A 210 -33.37 -11.72 5.28
N ALA A 211 -32.40 -11.24 6.07
CA ALA A 211 -31.65 -12.09 6.99
C ALA A 211 -32.56 -12.78 8.02
N GLY A 212 -33.56 -12.07 8.54
CA GLY A 212 -34.57 -12.62 9.45
C GLY A 212 -35.42 -13.72 8.79
N LEU A 213 -35.88 -13.49 7.56
CA LEU A 213 -36.65 -14.47 6.77
C LEU A 213 -35.86 -15.78 6.58
N TYR A 214 -34.63 -15.69 6.07
CA TYR A 214 -33.82 -16.89 5.85
C TYR A 214 -33.41 -17.56 7.14
N SER A 215 -33.15 -16.79 8.20
CA SER A 215 -32.88 -17.35 9.53
C SER A 215 -34.05 -18.17 10.07
N ASN A 216 -35.29 -17.70 9.88
CA ASN A 216 -36.49 -18.42 10.30
C ASN A 216 -36.65 -19.71 9.48
N ARG A 217 -36.50 -19.63 8.15
CA ARG A 217 -36.57 -20.82 7.27
C ARG A 217 -35.57 -21.91 7.67
N LEU A 218 -34.32 -21.53 7.94
CA LEU A 218 -33.30 -22.49 8.37
C LEU A 218 -33.66 -23.17 9.69
N LYS A 219 -34.19 -22.43 10.67
CA LYS A 219 -34.60 -22.97 11.97
C LYS A 219 -35.75 -23.97 11.84
N ASP A 220 -36.65 -23.76 10.91
CA ASP A 220 -37.79 -24.63 10.65
C ASP A 220 -37.45 -25.78 9.68
N GLY A 221 -36.18 -25.91 9.26
CA GLY A 221 -35.75 -26.94 8.31
C GLY A 221 -36.29 -26.75 6.88
N MET A 222 -36.75 -25.53 6.54
CA MET A 222 -37.27 -25.19 5.23
C MET A 222 -36.15 -24.83 4.25
N MET A 223 -36.33 -25.16 2.96
CA MET A 223 -35.44 -24.70 1.90
C MET A 223 -35.44 -23.17 1.80
N LEU A 224 -34.26 -22.57 1.59
CA LEU A 224 -34.10 -21.12 1.43
C LEU A 224 -34.79 -20.58 0.18
N GLN A 225 -34.69 -21.33 -0.94
CA GLN A 225 -35.22 -20.94 -2.25
C GLN A 225 -34.74 -19.55 -2.70
N ALA A 226 -33.47 -19.24 -2.45
CA ALA A 226 -32.86 -17.97 -2.81
C ALA A 226 -32.27 -18.04 -4.23
N ASP A 227 -32.69 -17.15 -5.12
CA ASP A 227 -32.25 -17.09 -6.52
C ASP A 227 -30.72 -17.08 -6.68
N PRO A 228 -29.94 -16.35 -5.84
CA PRO A 228 -28.48 -16.36 -5.92
C PRO A 228 -27.87 -17.77 -5.81
N THR A 229 -28.50 -18.66 -5.04
CA THR A 229 -28.01 -20.04 -4.84
C THR A 229 -28.24 -20.93 -6.06
N ILE A 230 -29.15 -20.55 -6.96
CA ILE A 230 -29.42 -21.24 -8.22
C ILE A 230 -28.47 -20.75 -9.32
N ILE A 231 -28.22 -19.43 -9.35
CA ILE A 231 -27.39 -18.79 -10.38
C ILE A 231 -25.90 -19.09 -10.15
N TYR A 232 -25.45 -19.10 -8.89
CA TYR A 232 -24.03 -19.19 -8.57
C TYR A 232 -23.36 -20.48 -9.08
N PRO A 233 -23.93 -21.70 -8.95
CA PRO A 233 -23.33 -22.92 -9.51
C PRO A 233 -23.13 -22.89 -11.03
N ILE A 234 -23.96 -22.12 -11.76
CA ILE A 234 -23.90 -22.02 -13.23
C ILE A 234 -22.82 -21.02 -13.64
N THR A 235 -22.78 -19.86 -12.99
CA THR A 235 -21.94 -18.72 -13.39
C THR A 235 -20.59 -18.66 -12.68
N LYS A 236 -20.46 -19.36 -11.54
CA LYS A 236 -19.33 -19.25 -10.62
C LYS A 236 -19.02 -17.80 -10.23
N GLY A 237 -20.07 -17.00 -10.05
CA GLY A 237 -19.97 -15.59 -9.66
C GLY A 237 -19.80 -14.61 -10.81
N LYS A 238 -19.70 -15.04 -12.06
CA LYS A 238 -19.70 -14.12 -13.19
C LYS A 238 -21.10 -13.55 -13.46
N PRO A 239 -21.25 -12.25 -13.77
CA PRO A 239 -22.55 -11.69 -14.17
C PRO A 239 -23.11 -12.40 -15.40
N LEU A 240 -24.44 -12.49 -15.49
CA LEU A 240 -25.15 -12.99 -16.66
C LEU A 240 -25.26 -11.87 -17.70
N GLY A 241 -24.15 -11.56 -18.39
CA GLY A 241 -24.11 -10.57 -19.48
C GLY A 241 -24.17 -9.11 -19.03
#